data_AF-A0A0A2UZP7-F1
#
_entry.id   AF-A0A0A2UZP7-F1
#
_cell.length_a   1.000
_cell.length_b   1.000
_cell.length_c   1.000
_cell.angle_alpha   90.00
_cell.angle_beta   90.00
_cell.angle_gamma   90.00
#
_symmetry.space_group_name_H-M   'P 1'
#
loop_
_entity.id
_entity.type
_entity.pdbx_description
1 polymer ?
#
loop_
_entity_poly.entity_id
_entity_poly.type
_entity_poly.pdbx_seq_one_letter_code
_entity_poly.pdbx_strand_id
1 'polypeptide(L)'
;MFTKRQGLVIWFQHMKNIRQIKRYGHLVHASKKHKYALLYVNQDEIEDVMTKLSKLHYIQKVEPSYKPFIRTEYENSKPDKAKEYDYKYGSI
;
A
#
# COMPACT_ATOMS: atom_id res chain seq x y z
N MET A 1 8.94 11.38 17.44
CA MET A 1 8.46 11.76 16.09
C MET A 1 8.11 10.49 15.34
N PHE A 2 6.91 10.37 14.77
CA PHE A 2 6.51 9.16 14.03
C PHE A 2 7.19 9.14 12.66
N THR A 3 7.93 8.07 12.37
CA THR A 3 8.56 7.89 11.05
C THR A 3 7.49 7.57 10.02
N LYS A 4 7.42 8.37 8.95
CA LYS A 4 6.51 8.11 7.83
C LYS A 4 7.02 6.90 7.05
N ARG A 5 6.16 5.90 6.87
CA ARG A 5 6.47 4.69 6.13
C ARG A 5 5.53 4.55 4.95
N GLN A 6 6.04 3.95 3.87
CA GLN A 6 5.24 3.70 2.69
C GLN A 6 5.55 2.31 2.12
N GLY A 7 4.50 1.69 1.57
CA GLY A 7 4.56 0.34 1.05
C GLY A 7 5.22 0.31 -0.34
N LEU A 8 5.95 -0.75 -0.63
CA LEU A 8 6.48 -1.10 -1.95
C LEU A 8 5.98 -2.49 -2.31
N VAL A 9 5.40 -2.62 -3.51
CA VAL A 9 5.06 -3.90 -4.12
C VAL A 9 6.17 -4.28 -5.09
N ILE A 10 6.78 -5.45 -4.86
CA ILE A 10 7.96 -5.90 -5.59
C ILE A 10 7.66 -7.25 -6.23
N TRP A 11 7.68 -7.32 -7.55
CA TRP A 11 7.52 -8.56 -8.32
C TRP A 11 8.89 -9.16 -8.63
N PHE A 12 9.03 -10.47 -8.43
CA PHE A 12 10.31 -11.17 -8.58
C PHE A 12 10.15 -12.57 -9.20
N GLN A 13 11.24 -13.13 -9.71
CA GLN A 13 11.19 -14.38 -10.48
C GLN A 13 11.04 -15.65 -9.61
N HIS A 14 11.71 -15.71 -8.44
CA HIS A 14 11.77 -16.91 -7.59
C HIS A 14 11.68 -16.60 -6.09
N MET A 15 11.02 -17.48 -5.33
CA MET A 15 10.84 -17.31 -3.88
C MET A 15 12.15 -17.28 -3.08
N LYS A 16 13.21 -17.93 -3.57
CA LYS A 16 14.54 -17.88 -2.93
C LYS A 16 15.09 -16.45 -2.80
N ASN A 17 14.64 -15.53 -3.66
CA ASN A 17 15.10 -14.14 -3.71
C ASN A 17 14.56 -13.28 -2.56
N ILE A 18 13.49 -13.71 -1.88
CA ILE A 18 12.88 -12.98 -0.75
C ILE A 18 13.90 -12.74 0.36
N ARG A 19 14.84 -13.66 0.57
CA ARG A 19 15.91 -13.51 1.56
C ARG A 19 16.80 -12.29 1.30
N GLN A 20 16.97 -11.91 0.03
CA GLN A 20 17.70 -10.71 -0.35
C GLN A 20 16.78 -9.48 -0.32
N ILE A 21 15.55 -9.60 -0.83
CA ILE A 21 14.57 -8.51 -0.88
C ILE A 21 14.26 -7.97 0.53
N LYS A 22 14.12 -8.83 1.54
CA LYS A 22 13.86 -8.41 2.93
C LYS A 22 14.98 -7.59 3.58
N ARG A 23 16.16 -7.46 2.94
CA ARG A 23 17.25 -6.60 3.42
C ARG A 23 17.01 -5.12 3.13
N TYR A 24 16.10 -4.82 2.21
CA TYR A 24 15.81 -3.46 1.76
C TYR A 24 14.68 -2.78 2.56
N GLY A 25 14.09 -3.46 3.54
CA GLY A 25 13.04 -2.90 4.38
C GLY A 25 12.26 -3.97 5.13
N HIS A 26 11.16 -3.58 5.77
CA HIS A 26 10.34 -4.47 6.56
C HIS A 26 9.39 -5.29 5.67
N LEU A 27 9.60 -6.60 5.57
CA LEU A 27 8.72 -7.50 4.82
C LEU A 27 7.38 -7.68 5.55
N VAL A 28 6.29 -7.25 4.93
CA VAL A 28 4.92 -7.39 5.46
C VAL A 28 4.27 -8.67 4.97
N HIS A 29 4.40 -8.94 3.67
CA HIS A 29 3.77 -10.08 3.03
C HIS A 29 4.60 -10.55 1.84
N ALA A 30 4.54 -11.84 1.52
CA ALA A 30 5.07 -12.38 0.28
C ALA A 30 4.15 -13.48 -0.25
N SER A 31 3.77 -13.37 -1.53
CA SER A 31 2.92 -14.34 -2.21
C SER A 31 3.76 -15.40 -2.95
N LYS A 32 3.60 -16.67 -2.56
CA LYS A 32 4.19 -17.81 -3.29
C LYS A 32 3.61 -17.98 -4.70
N LYS A 33 2.29 -17.79 -4.83
CA LYS A 33 1.53 -18.04 -6.06
C LYS A 33 1.81 -16.95 -7.12
N HIS A 34 1.76 -15.68 -6.70
CA HIS A 34 1.89 -14.53 -7.61
C HIS A 34 3.30 -13.92 -7.64
N LYS A 35 4.22 -14.41 -6.80
CA LYS A 35 5.63 -13.99 -6.74
C LYS A 35 5.81 -12.47 -6.59
N TYR A 36 5.09 -11.90 -5.64
CA TYR A 36 5.30 -10.51 -5.21
C TYR A 36 5.53 -10.44 -3.70
N ALA A 37 6.18 -9.38 -3.26
CA ALA A 37 6.37 -9.03 -1.85
C ALA A 37 5.86 -7.61 -1.58
N LEU A 38 5.29 -7.42 -0.40
CA LEU A 38 4.96 -6.12 0.16
C LEU A 38 6.03 -5.77 1.20
N LEU A 39 6.77 -4.68 0.97
CA LEU A 39 7.74 -4.14 1.91
C LEU A 39 7.30 -2.77 2.43
N TYR A 40 7.59 -2.48 3.70
CA TYR A 40 7.54 -1.13 4.24
C TYR A 40 8.94 -0.55 4.38
N VAL A 41 9.14 0.61 3.78
CA VAL A 41 10.36 1.42 3.88
C VAL A 41 10.01 2.80 4.42
N ASN A 42 11.02 3.54 4.87
CA ASN A 42 10.82 4.94 5.25
C ASN A 42 10.53 5.76 3.99
N GLN A 43 9.66 6.75 4.10
CA GLN A 43 9.16 7.50 2.93
C GLN A 43 10.25 8.34 2.26
N ASP A 44 11.22 8.82 3.03
CA ASP A 44 12.44 9.51 2.58
C ASP A 44 13.42 8.59 1.85
N GLU A 45 13.40 7.28 2.10
CA GLU A 45 14.29 6.30 1.47
C GLU A 45 13.68 5.62 0.22
N ILE A 46 12.46 5.98 -0.17
CA ILE A 46 11.71 5.24 -1.18
C ILE A 46 12.41 5.19 -2.53
N GLU A 47 12.86 6.33 -3.03
CA GLU A 47 13.44 6.44 -4.37
C GLU A 47 14.75 5.65 -4.45
N ASP A 48 15.57 5.74 -3.40
CA ASP A 48 16.81 5.00 -3.27
C ASP A 48 16.58 3.49 -3.24
N VAL A 49 15.63 3.04 -2.41
CA VAL A 49 15.32 1.60 -2.28
C VAL A 49 14.73 1.07 -3.59
N MET A 50 13.81 1.80 -4.22
CA MET A 50 13.26 1.44 -5.53
C MET A 50 14.35 1.32 -6.58
N THR A 51 15.28 2.29 -6.64
CA THR A 51 16.39 2.28 -7.59
C THR A 51 17.32 1.09 -7.37
N LYS A 52 17.65 0.77 -6.11
CA LYS A 52 18.47 -0.40 -5.76
C LYS A 52 17.78 -1.71 -6.13
N LEU A 53 16.48 -1.84 -5.85
CA LEU A 53 15.69 -3.03 -6.17
C LEU A 53 15.55 -3.22 -7.69
N SER A 54 15.24 -2.16 -8.44
CA SER A 54 15.06 -2.24 -9.90
C SER A 54 16.33 -2.66 -10.66
N LYS A 55 17.52 -2.52 -10.07
CA LYS A 55 18.79 -2.99 -10.64
C LYS A 55 19.03 -4.50 -10.48
N LEU A 56 18.26 -5.18 -9.62
CA LEU A 56 18.44 -6.61 -9.39
C LEU A 56 17.82 -7.40 -10.55
N HIS A 57 18.64 -8.22 -11.23
CA HIS A 57 18.25 -9.00 -12.41
C HIS A 57 17.02 -9.90 -12.21
N TYR A 58 16.72 -10.28 -10.97
CA TYR A 58 15.61 -11.15 -10.62
C TYR A 58 14.32 -10.41 -10.24
N ILE A 59 14.35 -9.08 -10.24
CA ILE A 59 13.21 -8.21 -10.00
C ILE A 59 12.59 -7.84 -11.35
N GLN A 60 11.27 -8.00 -11.44
CA GLN A 60 10.51 -7.72 -12.65
C GLN A 60 9.94 -6.30 -12.62
N LYS A 61 9.49 -5.86 -11.44
CA LYS A 61 8.81 -4.58 -11.26
C LYS A 61 8.87 -4.17 -9.78
N VAL A 62 8.92 -2.88 -9.54
CA VAL A 62 8.80 -2.28 -8.21
C VAL A 62 7.84 -1.11 -8.30
N GLU A 63 6.80 -1.08 -7.48
CA GLU A 63 5.83 0.02 -7.44
C GLU A 63 5.57 0.49 -6.01
N PRO A 64 5.48 1.80 -5.77
CA PRO A 64 5.09 2.34 -4.49
C PRO A 64 3.58 2.26 -4.29
N SER A 65 3.16 2.01 -3.05
CA SER A 65 1.78 2.12 -2.62
C SER A 65 1.43 3.58 -2.38
N TYR A 66 0.40 4.08 -3.06
CA TYR A 66 -0.10 5.44 -2.87
C TYR A 66 -1.13 5.57 -1.73
N LYS A 67 -1.34 4.50 -0.95
CA LYS A 67 -2.26 4.50 0.20
C LYS A 67 -2.06 5.70 1.14
N PRO A 68 -0.83 6.15 1.47
CA PRO A 68 -0.64 7.30 2.35
C PRO A 68 -1.17 8.64 1.80
N PHE A 69 -1.39 8.74 0.49
CA PHE A 69 -1.83 9.97 -0.17
C PHE A 69 -3.33 9.98 -0.48
N ILE A 70 -4.05 8.91 -0.16
CA ILE A 70 -5.49 8.86 -0.30
C ILE A 70 -6.10 9.78 0.75
N ARG A 71 -6.92 10.74 0.32
CA ARG A 71 -7.68 11.62 1.21
C ARG A 71 -8.67 10.76 2.01
N THR A 72 -8.53 10.75 3.32
CA THR A 72 -9.48 10.08 4.24
C THR A 72 -10.52 11.07 4.76
N GLU A 73 -10.41 12.34 4.40
CA GLU A 73 -11.44 13.34 4.63
C GLU A 73 -12.54 13.14 3.59
N TYR A 74 -13.65 12.57 4.03
CA TYR A 74 -14.85 12.49 3.22
C TYR A 74 -15.52 13.86 3.25
N GLU A 75 -15.78 14.45 2.09
CA GLU A 75 -16.78 15.50 2.03
C GLU A 75 -18.07 14.89 2.56
N ASN A 76 -18.58 15.40 3.67
CA ASN A 76 -19.97 15.19 4.07
C ASN A 76 -20.80 15.82 2.94
N SER A 77 -20.99 15.09 1.84
CA SER A 77 -22.04 15.38 0.88
C SER A 77 -23.29 15.48 1.73
N LYS A 78 -23.79 16.71 1.83
CA LYS A 78 -24.94 17.18 2.61
C LYS A 78 -25.86 16.00 2.94
N PRO A 79 -26.29 15.81 4.21
CA PRO A 79 -27.23 14.73 4.52
C PRO A 79 -28.35 14.79 3.49
N ASP A 80 -28.50 13.71 2.71
CA ASP A 80 -29.58 13.62 1.73
C ASP A 80 -30.86 13.92 2.49
N LYS A 81 -31.47 15.08 2.22
CA LYS A 81 -32.74 15.47 2.84
C LYS A 81 -33.85 14.44 2.56
N ALA A 82 -33.63 13.54 1.60
CA ALA A 82 -34.50 12.39 1.35
C ALA A 82 -34.57 11.41 2.53
N LYS A 83 -33.50 11.27 3.33
CA LYS A 83 -33.49 10.35 4.49
C LYS A 83 -34.22 10.91 5.72
N GLU A 84 -34.55 12.21 5.77
CA GLU A 84 -35.35 12.78 6.87
C GLU A 84 -36.83 12.37 6.80
N TYR A 85 -37.34 12.02 5.61
CA TYR A 85 -38.75 11.68 5.41
C TYR A 85 -39.07 10.21 5.77
N ASP A 86 -38.12 9.29 5.61
CA ASP A 86 -38.32 7.87 5.93
C ASP A 86 -38.50 7.61 7.44
N TYR A 87 -37.96 8.46 8.31
CA TYR A 87 -38.11 8.32 9.78
C TYR A 87 -39.43 8.82 10.34
N LYS A 88 -40.29 9.46 9.53
CA LYS A 88 -41.59 9.98 9.99
C LYS A 88 -42.79 9.10 9.66
N TYR A 89 -42.62 8.05 8.85
CA TYR A 89 -43.71 7.16 8.44
C TYR A 89 -43.78 5.82 9.19
N GLY A 90 -42.92 5.61 10.20
CA GLY A 90 -42.87 4.38 11.00
C GLY A 90 -43.42 4.49 12.43
N SER A 91 -44.28 5.47 12.71
CA SER A 91 -44.93 5.62 14.01
C SER A 91 -46.36 6.12 13.81
N ILE A 92 -47.25 5.20 13.46
CA ILE A 92 -48.64 5.02 13.93
C ILE A 92 -49.09 3.65 13.42
#